data_AF-A0A915MB46-F1
#
_entry.id   AF-A0A915MB46-F1
#
_cell.length_a   1.000
_cell.length_b   1.000
_cell.length_c   1.000
_cell.angle_alpha   90.00
_cell.angle_beta   90.00
_cell.angle_gamma   90.00
#
_symmetry.space_group_name_H-M   'P 1'
#
loop_
_entity.id
_entity.type
_entity.pdbx_description
1 polymer ?
#
loop_
_entity_poly.entity_id
_entity_poly.type
_entity_poly.pdbx_seq_one_letter_code
_entity_poly.pdbx_strand_id
1 'polypeptide(L)'
;MESIAEKDLRFAILQNCNHCFCLECIRKWRKQHNNMEQEVEAKTVRACPECRVHSDYVIPSKTWIEDKDEKEKLIKIFHDNTKKIKCKYIKGSDVDSCPFGNKCFYKHQMPDGTIVEGKSPRTLRREQRVSAPPYLELLEFMIVSLSDDSDDGGLDFSWY
;
A
#
# COMPACT_ATOMS: atom_id res chain seq x y z
N MET A 1 14.48 -25.52 18.56
CA MET A 1 14.69 -24.50 17.50
C MET A 1 14.20 -25.12 16.22
N GLU A 2 12.97 -24.80 15.82
CA GLU A 2 12.35 -25.39 14.62
C GLU A 2 12.88 -24.71 13.36
N SER A 3 13.28 -25.50 12.37
CA SER A 3 13.92 -25.04 11.14
C SER A 3 12.89 -24.44 10.18
N ILE A 4 13.24 -23.30 9.57
CA ILE A 4 12.44 -22.62 8.54
C ILE A 4 12.13 -23.55 7.35
N ALA A 5 12.96 -24.59 7.12
CA ALA A 5 12.76 -25.55 6.05
C ALA A 5 11.53 -26.47 6.23
N GLU A 6 11.05 -26.71 7.46
CA GLU A 6 10.00 -27.71 7.73
C GLU A 6 8.56 -27.20 7.48
N LYS A 7 8.37 -25.88 7.30
CA LYS A 7 7.04 -25.26 7.21
C LYS A 7 6.69 -24.68 5.84
N ASP A 8 7.40 -25.05 4.76
CA ASP A 8 7.33 -24.38 3.44
C ASP A 8 7.53 -22.84 3.54
N LEU A 9 8.23 -22.42 4.59
CA LEU A 9 8.45 -21.01 4.88
C LEU A 9 9.52 -20.47 3.93
N ARG A 10 9.12 -19.50 3.12
CA ARG A 10 10.05 -18.78 2.25
C ARG A 10 10.88 -17.80 3.08
N PHE A 11 12.15 -17.68 2.74
CA PHE A 11 13.03 -16.64 3.26
C PHE A 11 12.66 -15.28 2.64
N ALA A 12 12.73 -14.24 3.46
CA ALA A 12 12.60 -12.86 3.03
C ALA A 12 13.99 -12.24 2.84
N ILE A 13 14.40 -12.04 1.60
CA ILE A 13 15.67 -11.39 1.26
C ILE A 13 15.43 -9.87 1.15
N LEU A 14 16.18 -9.09 1.93
CA LEU A 14 16.12 -7.63 1.98
C LEU A 14 17.26 -7.04 1.13
N GLN A 15 17.01 -6.01 0.32
CA GLN A 15 18.03 -5.44 -0.59
C GLN A 15 19.34 -5.01 0.11
N ASN A 16 19.23 -4.29 1.23
CA ASN A 16 20.34 -3.54 1.82
C ASN A 16 20.90 -4.16 3.11
N CYS A 17 20.47 -5.36 3.49
CA CYS A 17 21.00 -6.05 4.66
C CYS A 17 20.97 -7.58 4.48
N ASN A 18 21.76 -8.29 5.27
CA ASN A 18 21.90 -9.75 5.21
C ASN A 18 21.30 -10.42 6.46
N HIS A 19 20.21 -9.87 6.99
CA HIS A 19 19.50 -10.47 8.13
C HIS A 19 18.43 -11.44 7.62
N CYS A 20 18.38 -12.63 8.23
CA CYS A 20 17.54 -13.72 7.78
C CYS A 20 16.21 -13.73 8.55
N PHE A 21 15.10 -13.63 7.82
CA PHE A 21 13.77 -13.74 8.39
C PHE A 21 12.86 -14.60 7.51
N CYS A 22 11.85 -15.18 8.15
CA CYS A 22 10.75 -15.79 7.43
C CYS A 22 9.88 -14.72 6.74
N LEU A 23 9.28 -15.05 5.59
CA LEU A 23 8.43 -14.13 4.84
C LEU A 23 7.25 -13.62 5.69
N GLU A 24 6.64 -14.48 6.50
CA GLU A 24 5.55 -14.10 7.39
C GLU A 24 5.98 -13.13 8.48
N CYS A 25 7.18 -13.33 9.02
CA CYS A 25 7.78 -12.52 10.08
C CYS A 25 7.93 -11.07 9.62
N ILE A 26 8.54 -10.88 8.44
CA ILE A 26 8.71 -9.56 7.84
C ILE A 26 7.36 -8.95 7.41
N ARG A 27 6.39 -9.74 6.96
CA ARG A 27 5.04 -9.24 6.67
C ARG A 27 4.33 -8.71 7.92
N LYS A 28 4.42 -9.45 9.04
CA LYS A 28 3.87 -9.01 10.33
C LYS A 28 4.54 -7.73 10.82
N TRP A 29 5.88 -7.68 10.77
CA TRP A 29 6.65 -6.48 11.09
C TRP A 29 6.17 -5.25 10.29
N ARG A 30 6.16 -5.34 8.96
CA ARG A 30 5.73 -4.24 8.10
C ARG A 30 4.25 -3.87 8.30
N LYS A 31 3.39 -4.81 8.70
CA LYS A 31 1.94 -4.57 8.94
C LYS A 31 1.69 -3.88 10.28
N GLN A 32 2.34 -4.34 11.35
CA GLN A 32 2.13 -3.81 12.70
C GLN A 32 2.53 -2.34 12.80
N HIS A 33 3.62 -1.95 12.12
CA HIS A 33 4.07 -0.56 12.08
C HIS A 33 3.19 0.37 11.22
N ASN A 34 2.25 -0.16 10.40
CA ASN A 34 1.30 0.68 9.65
C ASN A 34 0.06 1.07 10.47
N ASN A 35 -0.23 0.36 11.57
CA ASN A 35 -1.49 0.47 12.31
C ASN A 35 -1.36 1.29 13.61
N MET A 36 -0.14 1.64 14.02
CA MET A 36 0.06 2.47 15.21
C MET A 36 0.06 3.93 14.77
N GLU A 37 -1.02 4.64 15.11
CA GLU A 37 -1.33 6.05 14.81
C GLU A 37 -0.33 7.08 15.37
N GLN A 38 0.87 6.67 15.73
CA GLN A 38 1.94 7.59 16.03
C GLN A 38 2.74 7.82 14.75
N GLU A 39 2.99 9.08 14.44
CA GLU A 39 3.91 9.60 13.43
C GLU A 39 5.38 9.18 13.67
N VAL A 40 5.61 7.96 14.15
CA VAL A 40 6.91 7.36 14.38
C VAL A 40 7.45 6.88 13.04
N GLU A 41 7.85 7.89 12.29
CA GLU A 41 8.84 7.86 11.23
C GLU A 41 8.63 6.73 10.21
N ALA A 42 8.05 7.06 9.05
CA ALA A 42 7.88 6.17 7.89
C ALA A 42 9.16 5.41 7.46
N LYS A 43 10.32 5.78 8.00
CA LYS A 43 11.60 5.08 7.91
C LYS A 43 11.60 3.72 8.62
N THR A 44 10.82 3.52 9.70
CA THR A 44 10.85 2.28 10.50
C THR A 44 10.00 1.15 9.91
N VAL A 45 8.88 1.50 9.27
CA VAL A 45 7.92 0.54 8.66
C VAL A 45 8.58 -0.33 7.59
N ARG A 46 9.49 0.24 6.80
CA ARG A 46 10.21 -0.44 5.70
C ARG A 46 11.63 -0.85 6.07
N ALA A 47 11.97 -0.73 7.35
CA ALA A 47 13.28 -1.08 7.85
C ALA A 47 13.39 -2.56 8.24
N CYS A 48 14.63 -3.05 8.25
CA CYS A 48 14.98 -4.33 8.86
C CYS A 48 14.74 -4.29 10.39
N PRO A 49 14.15 -5.33 11.00
CA PRO A 49 13.95 -5.41 12.46
C PRO A 49 15.24 -5.29 13.27
N GLU A 50 16.37 -5.78 12.73
CA GLU A 50 17.65 -5.83 13.46
C GLU A 50 18.50 -4.57 13.22
N CYS A 51 18.86 -4.29 11.96
CA CYS A 51 19.76 -3.17 11.66
C CYS A 51 19.07 -1.86 11.31
N ARG A 52 17.73 -1.84 11.26
CA ARG A 52 16.92 -0.68 10.85
C ARG A 52 17.25 -0.08 9.47
N VAL A 53 18.03 -0.80 8.65
CA VAL A 53 18.32 -0.36 7.27
C VAL A 53 17.03 -0.42 6.45
N HIS A 54 16.73 0.68 5.77
CA HIS A 54 15.55 0.82 4.92
C HIS A 54 15.62 -0.10 3.69
N SER A 55 14.51 -0.77 3.40
CA SER A 55 14.37 -1.68 2.28
C SER A 55 13.02 -1.46 1.60
N ASP A 56 13.01 -1.06 0.32
CA ASP A 56 11.75 -0.75 -0.36
C ASP A 56 10.89 -1.99 -0.61
N TYR A 57 11.53 -3.11 -0.95
CA TYR A 57 10.90 -4.37 -1.27
C TYR A 57 11.58 -5.55 -0.55
N VAL A 58 10.86 -6.67 -0.52
CA VAL A 58 11.27 -7.94 0.08
C VAL A 58 11.12 -9.00 -1.00
N ILE A 59 12.18 -9.77 -1.24
CA ILE A 59 12.15 -10.82 -2.25
C ILE A 59 11.92 -12.17 -1.56
N PRO A 60 10.81 -12.87 -1.85
CA PRO A 60 10.59 -14.20 -1.33
C PRO A 60 11.48 -15.21 -2.06
N SER A 61 12.31 -15.96 -1.33
CA SER A 61 13.17 -17.02 -1.86
C SER A 61 12.99 -18.32 -1.08
N LYS A 62 13.22 -19.46 -1.73
CA LYS A 62 13.27 -20.77 -1.05
C LYS A 62 14.63 -21.05 -0.43
N THR A 63 15.67 -20.43 -0.96
CA THR A 63 17.05 -20.54 -0.49
C THR A 63 17.48 -19.23 0.13
N TRP A 64 18.27 -19.31 1.19
CA TRP A 64 18.97 -18.17 1.76
C TRP A 64 20.22 -17.86 0.94
N ILE A 65 20.51 -16.57 0.73
CA ILE A 65 21.66 -16.10 -0.05
C ILE A 65 22.43 -15.10 0.82
N GLU A 66 23.71 -15.39 1.04
CA GLU A 66 24.62 -14.53 1.80
C GLU A 66 25.50 -13.68 0.88
N ASP A 67 25.84 -14.23 -0.28
CA ASP A 67 26.70 -13.60 -1.27
C ASP A 67 26.03 -12.37 -1.91
N LYS A 68 26.77 -11.26 -1.94
CA LYS A 68 26.28 -10.00 -2.51
C LYS A 68 26.00 -10.10 -4.00
N ASP A 69 26.85 -10.81 -4.75
CA ASP A 69 26.72 -10.94 -6.20
C ASP A 69 25.49 -11.78 -6.58
N GLU A 70 25.26 -12.89 -5.86
CA GLU A 70 24.07 -13.72 -6.04
C GLU A 70 22.79 -12.98 -5.68
N LYS A 71 22.85 -12.19 -4.61
CA LYS A 71 21.74 -11.35 -4.18
C LYS A 71 21.38 -10.31 -5.23
N GLU A 72 22.37 -9.66 -5.85
CA GLU A 72 22.12 -8.69 -6.92
C GLU A 72 21.50 -9.36 -8.16
N LYS A 73 21.98 -10.56 -8.54
CA LYS A 73 21.37 -11.36 -9.61
C LYS A 73 19.91 -11.70 -9.29
N LEU A 74 19.64 -12.09 -8.04
CA LEU A 74 18.28 -12.40 -7.60
C LEU A 74 17.37 -11.17 -7.63
N ILE A 75 17.87 -9.98 -7.26
CA ILE A 75 17.15 -8.71 -7.38
C ILE A 75 16.80 -8.42 -8.85
N LYS A 76 17.75 -8.58 -9.78
CA LYS A 76 17.52 -8.37 -11.22
C LYS A 76 16.46 -9.32 -11.76
N ILE A 77 16.60 -10.62 -11.50
CA ILE A 77 15.65 -11.65 -11.93
C ILE A 77 14.25 -11.36 -11.35
N PHE A 78 14.18 -11.00 -10.08
CA PHE A 78 12.91 -10.66 -9.43
C PHE A 78 12.23 -9.47 -10.11
N HIS A 79 12.98 -8.41 -10.39
CA HIS A 79 12.45 -7.23 -11.06
C HIS A 79 11.95 -7.54 -12.48
N ASP A 80 12.74 -8.29 -13.26
CA ASP A 80 12.38 -8.65 -14.63
C ASP A 80 11.18 -9.59 -14.71
N ASN A 81 11.04 -10.49 -13.74
CA ASN A 81 9.86 -11.36 -13.64
C ASN A 81 8.62 -10.57 -13.21
N THR A 82 8.75 -9.65 -12.26
CA THR A 82 7.62 -8.86 -11.74
C THR A 82 7.08 -7.90 -12.80
N LYS A 83 7.96 -7.32 -13.62
CA LYS A 83 7.60 -6.47 -14.78
C LYS A 83 6.74 -7.17 -15.83
N LYS A 84 6.70 -8.50 -15.87
CA LYS A 84 5.86 -9.27 -16.79
C LYS A 84 4.45 -9.50 -16.24
N ILE A 85 4.29 -9.42 -14.92
CA ILE A 85 3.02 -9.68 -14.23
C ILE A 85 2.17 -8.42 -14.26
N LYS A 86 0.89 -8.55 -14.68
CA LYS A 86 -0.07 -7.44 -14.70
C LYS A 86 -0.34 -6.92 -13.29
N CYS A 87 -0.36 -5.60 -13.12
CA CYS A 87 -0.65 -4.96 -11.84
C CYS A 87 -2.10 -5.24 -11.40
N LYS A 88 -2.26 -5.76 -10.18
CA LYS A 88 -3.58 -6.07 -9.59
C LYS A 88 -4.46 -4.84 -9.34
N TYR A 89 -3.85 -3.66 -9.18
CA TYR A 89 -4.56 -2.42 -8.85
C TYR A 89 -5.19 -1.74 -10.06
N ILE A 90 -4.69 -2.04 -11.27
CA ILE A 90 -5.31 -1.56 -12.50
C ILE A 90 -6.53 -2.42 -12.77
N LYS A 91 -7.71 -1.83 -12.56
CA LYS A 91 -9.00 -2.37 -12.96
C LYS A 91 -9.55 -1.43 -14.03
N GLY A 92 -9.64 -1.89 -15.27
CA GLY A 92 -10.09 -1.06 -16.39
C GLY A 92 -9.04 -0.05 -16.86
N SER A 93 -9.46 1.17 -17.17
CA SER A 93 -8.66 2.25 -17.78
C SER A 93 -7.87 3.13 -16.79
N ASP A 94 -8.07 2.97 -15.48
CA ASP A 94 -7.50 3.88 -14.49
C ASP A 94 -6.10 3.45 -14.02
N VAL A 95 -5.09 4.05 -14.65
CA VAL A 95 -3.67 3.86 -14.28
C VAL A 95 -3.35 4.49 -12.92
N ASP A 96 -4.08 5.55 -12.55
CA ASP A 96 -3.93 6.29 -11.30
C ASP A 96 -4.50 5.54 -10.07
N SER A 97 -5.19 4.41 -10.29
CA SER A 97 -5.65 3.50 -9.21
C SER A 97 -4.49 2.80 -8.49
N CYS A 98 -3.32 2.68 -9.12
CA CYS A 98 -2.18 2.03 -8.49
C CYS A 98 -1.50 2.96 -7.46
N PRO A 99 -1.49 2.63 -6.15
CA PRO A 99 -0.90 3.50 -5.12
C PRO A 99 0.63 3.64 -5.25
N PHE A 100 1.27 2.74 -6.02
CA PHE A 100 2.70 2.75 -6.28
C PHE A 100 3.09 3.54 -7.53
N GLY A 101 2.14 3.86 -8.42
CA GLY A 101 2.38 4.69 -9.60
C GLY A 101 3.60 4.26 -10.41
N ASN A 102 4.51 5.21 -10.71
CA ASN A 102 5.77 4.96 -11.42
C ASN A 102 6.77 4.05 -10.68
N LYS A 103 6.59 3.79 -9.38
CA LYS A 103 7.43 2.87 -8.59
C LYS A 103 6.83 1.47 -8.49
N CYS A 104 5.75 1.18 -9.22
CA CYS A 104 5.18 -0.14 -9.26
C CYS A 104 6.12 -1.13 -9.97
N PHE A 105 6.37 -2.28 -9.34
CA PHE A 105 7.16 -3.34 -9.95
C PHE A 105 6.39 -4.13 -11.03
N TYR A 106 5.06 -4.02 -11.04
CA TYR A 106 4.17 -4.76 -11.92
C TYR A 106 3.85 -3.98 -13.20
N LYS A 107 3.56 -4.70 -14.27
CA LYS A 107 3.18 -4.12 -15.57
C LYS A 107 1.86 -3.38 -15.46
N HIS A 108 1.89 -2.08 -15.76
CA HIS A 108 0.68 -1.29 -15.94
C HIS A 108 0.19 -1.43 -17.38
N GLN A 109 -0.69 -2.41 -17.61
CA GLN A 109 -1.26 -2.68 -18.92
C GLN A 109 -2.76 -2.34 -18.90
N MET A 110 -3.17 -1.43 -19.77
CA MET A 110 -4.55 -1.05 -19.99
C MET A 110 -5.33 -2.16 -20.73
N PRO A 111 -6.68 -2.15 -20.71
CA PRO A 111 -7.51 -3.04 -21.52
C PRO A 111 -7.15 -2.98 -23.01
N ASP A 112 -6.75 -1.80 -23.51
CA ASP A 112 -6.31 -1.58 -24.91
C ASP A 112 -4.92 -2.17 -25.22
N GLY A 113 -4.25 -2.78 -24.23
CA GLY A 113 -2.92 -3.36 -24.38
C GLY A 113 -1.77 -2.37 -24.21
N THR A 114 -2.06 -1.07 -24.18
CA THR A 114 -1.09 0.01 -23.95
C THR A 114 -0.42 -0.14 -22.59
N ILE A 115 0.90 0.04 -22.57
CA ILE A 115 1.71 0.06 -21.35
C ILE A 115 1.87 1.52 -20.97
N VAL A 116 1.36 1.91 -19.80
CA VAL A 116 1.40 3.30 -19.34
C VAL A 116 2.18 3.37 -18.04
N GLU A 117 3.14 4.28 -17.97
CA GLU A 117 3.80 4.59 -16.70
C GLU A 117 2.86 5.44 -15.84
N GLY A 118 2.60 4.99 -14.61
CA GLY A 118 1.75 5.75 -13.69
C GLY A 118 2.44 7.03 -13.21
N LYS A 119 1.67 7.97 -12.65
CA LYS A 119 2.22 9.16 -11.98
C LYS A 119 3.04 8.80 -10.75
N SER A 120 3.77 9.76 -10.18
CA SER A 120 4.51 9.51 -8.93
C SER A 120 3.56 9.22 -7.75
N PRO A 121 3.91 8.33 -6.79
CA PRO A 121 3.11 8.10 -5.58
C PRO A 121 2.76 9.37 -4.80
N ARG A 122 3.65 10.37 -4.82
CA ARG A 122 3.42 11.66 -4.16
C ARG A 122 2.31 12.45 -4.86
N THR A 123 2.31 12.45 -6.19
CA THR A 123 1.29 13.09 -7.01
C THR A 123 -0.06 12.42 -6.79
N LEU A 124 -0.11 11.09 -6.86
CA LEU A 124 -1.34 10.32 -6.63
C LEU A 124 -1.92 10.55 -5.24
N ARG A 125 -1.08 10.55 -4.18
CA ARG A 125 -1.52 10.86 -2.82
C ARG A 125 -2.01 12.30 -2.67
N ARG A 126 -1.46 13.25 -3.43
CA ARG A 126 -1.93 14.65 -3.44
C ARG A 126 -3.29 14.75 -4.12
N GLU A 127 -3.45 14.15 -5.28
CA GLU A 127 -4.70 14.15 -6.05
C GLU A 127 -5.84 13.47 -5.26
N GLN A 128 -5.58 12.33 -4.62
CA GLN A 128 -6.55 11.66 -3.74
C GLN A 128 -6.97 12.47 -2.50
N ARG A 129 -6.11 13.38 -2.03
CA ARG A 129 -6.44 14.28 -0.91
C ARG A 129 -7.25 15.49 -1.38
N VAL A 130 -7.07 15.92 -2.62
CA VAL A 130 -7.82 17.04 -3.21
C VAL A 130 -9.24 16.60 -3.60
N SER A 131 -9.45 15.31 -3.88
CA SER A 131 -10.78 14.74 -4.12
C SER A 131 -11.60 14.46 -2.85
N ALA A 132 -11.04 14.67 -1.65
CA ALA A 132 -11.84 14.69 -0.43
C ALA A 132 -12.56 16.04 -0.40
N PRO A 133 -13.90 16.08 -0.22
CA PRO A 133 -14.64 17.34 -0.23
C PRO A 133 -14.01 18.27 0.81
N PRO A 134 -13.71 19.53 0.45
CA PRO A 134 -13.36 20.53 1.45
C PRO A 134 -14.44 20.50 2.52
N TYR A 135 -14.05 20.67 3.78
CA TYR A 135 -14.94 20.74 4.94
C TYR A 135 -16.21 21.58 4.70
N LEU A 136 -16.13 22.59 3.82
CA LEU A 136 -17.23 23.45 3.37
C LEU A 136 -18.33 22.72 2.58
N GLU A 137 -18.01 21.74 1.74
CA GLU A 137 -18.97 20.99 0.92
C GLU A 137 -19.70 19.91 1.75
N LEU A 138 -19.01 19.35 2.76
CA LEU A 138 -19.64 18.56 3.83
C LEU A 138 -20.53 19.41 4.75
N LEU A 139 -20.16 20.68 4.98
CA LEU A 139 -20.99 21.63 5.71
C LEU A 139 -22.23 22.01 4.90
N GLU A 140 -22.13 22.21 3.59
CA GLU A 140 -23.29 22.44 2.72
C GLU A 140 -24.26 21.25 2.76
N PHE A 141 -23.75 20.01 2.73
CA PHE A 141 -24.60 18.82 2.89
C PHE A 141 -25.27 18.76 4.29
N MET A 142 -24.56 19.14 5.36
CA MET A 142 -25.11 19.21 6.71
C MET A 142 -26.12 20.37 6.90
N ILE A 143 -25.85 21.53 6.30
CA ILE A 143 -26.73 22.71 6.34
C ILE A 143 -28.03 22.41 5.59
N VAL A 144 -27.96 21.76 4.43
CA VAL A 144 -29.15 21.34 3.67
C VAL A 144 -29.99 20.36 4.50
N SER A 145 -29.37 19.42 5.21
CA SER A 145 -30.11 18.49 6.09
C SER A 145 -30.69 19.11 7.37
N LEU A 146 -30.18 20.27 7.82
CA LEU A 146 -30.69 20.99 9.00
C LEU A 146 -31.69 22.09 8.64
N SER A 147 -31.84 22.41 7.35
CA SER A 147 -32.71 23.48 6.86
C SER A 147 -34.06 22.98 6.31
N ASP A 148 -34.33 21.67 6.41
CA ASP A 148 -35.55 21.02 5.89
C ASP A 148 -36.46 20.46 7.02
N ASP A 149 -36.52 21.16 8.16
CA ASP A 149 -37.37 20.80 9.30
C ASP A 149 -38.31 21.96 9.73
N SER A 150 -38.81 22.77 8.79
CA SER A 150 -39.82 23.79 9.11
C SER A 150 -40.73 24.12 7.91
N ASP A 151 -41.87 23.42 7.83
CA ASP A 151 -43.22 24.00 7.74
C ASP A 151 -44.22 22.86 7.48
N ASP A 152 -44.93 22.39 8.51
CA ASP A 152 -46.20 22.92 9.06
C ASP A 152 -47.40 22.11 8.52
N GLY A 153 -48.11 21.48 9.45
CA GLY A 153 -49.26 20.63 9.18
C GLY A 153 -49.93 20.29 10.49
N GLY A 154 -50.46 21.33 11.16
CA GLY A 154 -50.99 21.25 12.51
C GLY A 154 -52.16 20.30 12.73
N LEU A 155 -52.31 19.88 13.99
CA LEU A 155 -53.56 19.47 14.62
C LEU A 155 -53.53 19.81 16.12
N ASP A 156 -54.21 20.92 16.41
CA ASP A 156 -55.24 21.13 17.43
C ASP A 156 -55.32 20.26 18.70
N PHE A 157 -55.24 20.99 19.83
CA PHE A 157 -56.06 20.91 21.05
C PHE A 157 -55.83 19.89 22.19
N SER A 158 -55.59 20.53 23.34
CA SER A 158 -56.23 20.33 24.65
C SER A 158 -55.65 19.30 25.63
N TRP A 159 -55.10 19.86 26.71
CA TRP A 159 -55.05 19.34 28.08
C TRP A 159 -56.26 18.45 28.44
N TYR A 160 -56.04 17.15 28.67
CA TYR A 160 -56.03 16.46 29.97
C TYR A 160 -55.50 15.04 29.79
#